data_AF-A0A8M1KSV8-F1
#
_entry.id   AF-A0A8M1KSV8-F1
#
_cell.length_a   1.000
_cell.length_b   1.000
_cell.length_c   1.000
_cell.angle_alpha   90.00
_cell.angle_beta   90.00
_cell.angle_gamma   90.00
#
_symmetry.space_group_name_H-M   'P 1'
#
loop_
_entity.id
_entity.type
_entity.pdbx_description
1 polymer ?
#
loop_
_entity_poly.entity_id
_entity_poly.type
_entity_poly.pdbx_seq_one_letter_code
_entity_poly.pdbx_strand_id
1 'polypeptide(L)'
;MMTIYMCATMWHENLDEMMKMLISMFRMDQFRPKRNEFKDVSFESHIYFDDAFQDGEDGEHGEVGEDGTIVKKRFVNEYAETLVEVIREVYM
;
A
#
# COMPACT_ATOMS: atom_id res chain seq x y z
N MET A 1 27.71 -1.32 -1.77
CA MET A 1 26.29 -1.53 -2.12
C MET A 1 25.50 -0.40 -1.48
N MET A 2 24.90 0.45 -2.30
CA MET A 2 24.08 1.60 -1.94
C MET A 2 22.61 1.16 -1.99
N THR A 3 21.82 1.50 -0.97
CA THR A 3 20.37 1.33 -1.02
C THR A 3 19.72 2.69 -1.16
N ILE A 4 18.85 2.82 -2.16
CA ILE A 4 17.97 3.97 -2.33
C ILE A 4 16.64 3.62 -1.69
N TYR A 5 16.28 4.38 -0.66
CA TYR A 5 14.98 4.29 0.00
C TYR A 5 14.02 5.28 -0.64
N MET A 6 12.90 4.79 -1.12
CA MET A 6 11.84 5.58 -1.72
C MET A 6 10.64 5.57 -0.78
N CYS A 7 10.29 6.73 -0.25
CA CYS A 7 9.14 6.86 0.64
C CYS A 7 8.05 7.64 -0.09
N ALA A 8 6.82 7.14 -0.01
CA ALA A 8 5.63 7.85 -0.44
C ALA A 8 4.56 7.75 0.62
N THR A 9 3.63 8.70 0.60
CA THR A 9 2.38 8.64 1.36
C THR A 9 1.23 8.52 0.37
N MET A 10 0.21 7.74 0.72
CA MET A 10 -1.08 7.69 0.04
C MET A 10 -2.18 7.93 1.06
N TRP A 11 -3.26 8.52 0.59
CA TRP A 11 -4.49 8.80 1.31
C TRP A 11 -5.67 8.75 0.32
N HIS A 12 -6.08 9.89 -0.22
CA HIS A 12 -7.25 10.07 -1.09
C HIS A 12 -6.91 10.04 -2.59
N GLU A 13 -5.87 9.30 -2.96
CA GLU A 13 -5.41 9.14 -4.31
C GLU A 13 -6.41 8.30 -5.08
N ASN A 14 -6.72 8.69 -6.31
CA ASN A 14 -7.54 7.86 -7.18
C ASN A 14 -6.72 6.72 -7.82
N LEU A 15 -7.42 5.76 -8.43
CA LEU A 15 -6.81 4.60 -9.08
C LEU A 15 -5.71 5.00 -10.08
N ASP A 16 -5.94 6.02 -10.91
CA ASP A 16 -4.96 6.49 -11.90
C ASP A 16 -3.70 7.08 -11.27
N GLU A 17 -3.84 7.80 -10.15
CA GLU A 17 -2.72 8.36 -9.39
C GLU A 17 -1.88 7.24 -8.75
N MET A 18 -2.53 6.28 -8.10
CA MET A 18 -1.87 5.11 -7.52
C MET A 18 -1.14 4.29 -8.60
N MET A 19 -1.78 4.05 -9.76
CA MET A 19 -1.18 3.35 -10.90
C MET A 19 0.08 4.05 -11.39
N LYS A 20 0.02 5.37 -11.63
CA LYS A 20 1.19 6.15 -12.08
C LYS A 20 2.34 6.06 -11.08
N MET A 21 2.06 6.14 -9.78
CA MET A 21 3.09 6.07 -8.75
C MET A 21 3.74 4.68 -8.68
N LEU A 22 2.95 3.61 -8.64
CA LEU A 22 3.49 2.24 -8.61
C LEU A 22 4.25 1.88 -9.89
N ILE A 23 3.72 2.23 -11.06
CA ILE A 23 4.41 2.03 -12.34
C ILE A 23 5.76 2.75 -12.34
N SER A 24 5.83 3.98 -11.81
CA SER A 24 7.09 4.72 -11.70
C SER A 24 8.11 3.99 -10.83
N MET A 25 7.69 3.53 -9.64
CA MET A 25 8.53 2.78 -8.70
C MET A 25 9.04 1.46 -9.30
N PHE A 26 8.17 0.65 -9.88
CA PHE A 26 8.55 -0.66 -10.45
C PHE A 26 9.38 -0.53 -11.72
N ARG A 27 9.14 0.49 -12.56
CA ARG A 27 9.99 0.75 -13.72
C ARG A 27 11.43 1.04 -13.31
N MET A 28 11.66 1.82 -12.25
CA MET A 28 13.01 2.08 -11.76
C MET A 28 13.74 0.79 -11.36
N ASP A 29 13.03 -0.16 -10.76
CA ASP A 29 13.60 -1.50 -10.46
C ASP A 29 13.86 -2.32 -11.75
N GLN A 30 12.92 -2.31 -12.70
CA GLN A 30 13.03 -3.04 -13.97
C GLN A 30 14.18 -2.55 -14.87
N PHE A 31 14.40 -1.22 -14.93
CA PHE A 31 15.47 -0.62 -15.75
C PHE A 31 16.87 -0.80 -15.15
N ARG A 32 16.99 -1.46 -14.00
CA ARG A 32 18.30 -1.83 -13.43
C ARG A 32 19.08 -2.69 -14.44
N PRO A 33 20.32 -2.33 -14.79
CA PRO A 33 21.11 -3.08 -15.76
C PRO A 33 21.35 -4.51 -15.25
N LYS A 34 20.69 -5.51 -15.85
CA LYS A 34 20.83 -6.93 -15.48
C LYS A 34 22.18 -7.55 -15.89
N ARG A 35 22.94 -6.86 -16.75
CA ARG A 35 24.15 -7.35 -17.43
C ARG A 35 25.46 -6.72 -16.96
N ASN A 36 25.44 -5.69 -16.11
CA ASN A 36 26.67 -5.10 -15.56
C ASN A 36 26.96 -5.66 -14.16
N GLU A 37 28.24 -5.92 -13.88
CA GLU A 37 28.76 -6.35 -12.56
C GLU A 37 28.48 -5.35 -11.43
N PHE A 38 28.14 -4.10 -11.77
CA PHE A 38 27.77 -3.06 -10.83
C PHE A 38 26.32 -3.24 -10.34
N LYS A 39 26.08 -4.26 -9.52
CA LYS A 39 24.91 -4.36 -8.63
C LYS A 39 25.00 -3.35 -7.48
N ASP A 40 25.47 -2.13 -7.76
CA ASP A 40 25.85 -1.18 -6.74
C ASP A 40 24.67 -0.50 -6.08
N VAL A 41 23.47 -0.57 -6.68
CA VAL A 41 22.25 0.06 -6.16
C VAL A 41 21.14 -0.97 -5.97
N SER A 42 20.53 -0.97 -4.78
CA SER A 42 19.25 -1.61 -4.47
C SER A 42 18.18 -0.56 -4.21
N PHE A 43 16.94 -0.84 -4.59
CA PHE A 43 15.79 0.00 -4.29
C PHE A 43 14.92 -0.66 -3.23
N GLU A 44 14.48 0.13 -2.26
CA GLU A 44 13.50 -0.28 -1.25
C GLU A 44 12.44 0.81 -1.16
N SER A 45 11.17 0.44 -1.38
CA SER A 45 10.06 1.39 -1.42
C SER A 45 9.11 1.15 -0.27
N HIS A 46 8.78 2.21 0.47
CA HIS A 46 7.76 2.20 1.52
C HIS A 46 6.64 3.18 1.13
N ILE A 47 5.40 2.69 1.16
CA ILE A 47 4.22 3.51 0.97
C ILE A 47 3.47 3.50 2.30
N TYR A 48 3.38 4.67 2.92
CA TYR A 48 2.60 4.86 4.14
C TYR A 48 1.18 5.28 3.76
N PHE A 49 0.19 4.60 4.32
CA PHE A 49 -1.20 4.84 3.99
C PHE A 49 -1.92 5.53 5.16
N ASP A 50 -2.44 6.73 4.92
CA ASP A 50 -3.17 7.49 5.93
C ASP A 50 -4.62 7.01 6.07
N ASP A 51 -5.13 7.00 7.30
CA ASP A 51 -6.50 6.57 7.64
C ASP A 51 -6.95 5.25 6.98
N ALA A 52 -6.00 4.31 6.75
CA ALA A 52 -6.21 3.07 5.99
C ALA A 52 -7.30 2.16 6.55
N PHE A 53 -7.73 2.40 7.78
CA PHE A 53 -8.73 1.61 8.47
C PHE A 53 -9.87 2.47 9.00
N GLN A 54 -11.07 1.98 8.81
CA GLN A 54 -12.31 2.59 9.31
C GLN A 54 -13.03 1.62 10.25
N ASP A 55 -13.72 2.18 11.24
CA ASP A 55 -14.61 1.41 12.11
C ASP A 55 -15.94 1.17 11.40
N GLY A 56 -16.54 0.01 11.62
CA GLY A 56 -17.91 -0.27 11.16
C GLY A 56 -18.93 0.68 11.77
N GLU A 57 -20.05 0.87 11.07
CA GLU A 57 -21.16 1.68 11.54
C GLU A 57 -21.81 1.09 12.81
N ASP A 58 -22.40 1.96 13.63
CA ASP A 58 -23.03 1.56 14.89
C ASP A 58 -24.23 0.63 14.62
N GLY A 59 -24.12 -0.62 15.09
CA GLY A 59 -25.21 -1.61 15.03
C GLY A 59 -25.02 -2.71 14.00
N GLU A 60 -24.07 -2.58 13.07
CA GLU A 60 -23.69 -3.64 12.14
C GLU A 60 -22.23 -4.02 12.38
N HIS A 61 -21.98 -5.28 12.73
CA HIS A 61 -20.64 -5.85 12.91
C HIS A 61 -19.88 -5.46 14.19
N GLY A 62 -20.55 -5.19 15.30
CA GLY A 62 -19.90 -5.19 16.61
C GLY A 62 -19.75 -6.62 17.17
N GLU A 63 -18.56 -6.98 17.65
CA GLU A 63 -18.38 -8.20 18.44
C GLU A 63 -18.59 -7.89 19.92
N VAL A 64 -19.39 -8.71 20.61
CA VAL A 64 -19.63 -8.57 22.05
C VAL A 64 -18.53 -9.35 22.78
N GLY A 65 -17.67 -8.63 23.49
CA GLY A 65 -16.67 -9.20 24.38
C GLY A 65 -17.30 -9.96 25.55
N GLU A 66 -16.51 -10.83 26.18
CA GLU A 66 -16.94 -11.67 27.31
C GLU A 66 -17.38 -10.84 28.54
N ASP A 67 -16.90 -9.59 28.63
CA ASP A 67 -17.23 -8.59 29.65
C ASP A 67 -18.43 -7.69 29.26
N GLY A 68 -19.05 -7.92 28.10
CA GLY A 68 -20.14 -7.11 27.56
C GLY A 68 -19.69 -5.87 26.77
N THR A 69 -18.39 -5.67 26.54
CA THR A 69 -17.87 -4.57 25.73
C THR A 69 -18.19 -4.79 24.25
N ILE A 70 -18.76 -3.80 23.56
CA ILE A 70 -18.94 -3.85 22.10
C ILE A 70 -17.66 -3.37 21.43
N VAL A 71 -16.99 -4.27 20.72
CA VAL A 71 -15.83 -3.94 19.87
C VAL A 71 -16.33 -3.73 18.45
N LYS A 72 -16.20 -2.50 17.92
CA LYS A 72 -16.51 -2.24 16.51
C LYS A 72 -15.54 -3.02 15.64
N LYS A 73 -16.06 -3.76 14.65
CA LYS A 73 -15.19 -4.39 13.67
C LYS A 73 -14.51 -3.32 12.83
N ARG A 74 -13.21 -3.51 12.62
CA ARG A 74 -12.36 -2.61 11.84
C ARG A 74 -12.17 -3.17 10.43
N PHE A 75 -12.32 -2.32 9.44
CA PHE A 75 -12.21 -2.64 8.03
C PHE A 75 -11.15 -1.78 7.37
N VAL A 76 -10.62 -2.25 6.25
CA VAL A 76 -9.76 -1.44 5.38
C VAL A 76 -10.64 -0.42 4.65
N ASN A 77 -10.14 0.79 4.38
CA ASN A 77 -10.88 1.79 3.63
C ASN A 77 -10.85 1.53 2.11
N GLU A 78 -11.73 2.19 1.36
CA GLU A 78 -11.85 1.99 -0.10
C GLU A 78 -10.54 2.30 -0.86
N TYR A 79 -9.74 3.24 -0.37
CA TYR A 79 -8.49 3.64 -1.00
C TYR A 79 -7.41 2.58 -0.82
N ALA A 80 -7.34 1.97 0.37
CA ALA A 80 -6.40 0.89 0.65
C ALA A 80 -6.84 -0.42 -0.03
N GLU A 81 -8.14 -0.66 -0.21
CA GLU A 81 -8.63 -1.72 -1.10
C GLU A 81 -8.22 -1.46 -2.56
N THR A 82 -8.41 -0.24 -3.06
CA THR A 82 -7.97 0.19 -4.39
C THR A 82 -6.47 -0.04 -4.58
N LEU A 83 -5.64 0.27 -3.57
CA LEU A 83 -4.20 0.02 -3.64
C LEU A 83 -3.87 -1.47 -3.86
N VAL A 84 -4.60 -2.38 -3.23
CA VAL A 84 -4.40 -3.83 -3.42
C VAL A 84 -4.71 -4.24 -4.87
N GLU A 85 -5.75 -3.65 -5.47
CA GLU A 85 -6.08 -3.86 -6.88
C GLU A 85 -4.98 -3.33 -7.80
N VAL A 86 -4.54 -2.09 -7.60
CA VAL A 86 -3.46 -1.46 -8.36
C VAL A 86 -2.16 -2.27 -8.27
N ILE A 87 -1.78 -2.77 -7.09
CA ILE A 87 -0.59 -3.63 -6.93
C ILE A 87 -0.73 -4.90 -7.78
N ARG A 88 -1.92 -5.52 -7.80
CA ARG A 88 -2.17 -6.72 -8.63
C ARG A 88 -2.03 -6.41 -10.11
N GLU A 89 -2.57 -5.28 -10.57
CA GLU A 89 -2.50 -4.89 -11.99
C GLU A 89 -1.09 -4.52 -12.45
N VAL A 90 -0.27 -3.91 -11.60
CA VAL A 90 1.08 -3.48 -11.99
C VAL A 90 2.10 -4.61 -11.85
N TYR A 91 1.90 -5.53 -10.90
CA TYR A 91 2.88 -6.59 -10.60
C TYR A 91 2.61 -7.93 -11.29
N MET A 92 1.34 -8.28 -11.57
CA MET A 92 0.97 -9.53 -12.25
C MET A 92 0.84 -9.35 -13.76
#